data_AF-A0A8C6DND3-F1
#
_entry.id   AF-A0A8C6DND3-F1
#
_cell.length_a   1.000
_cell.length_b   1.000
_cell.length_c   1.000
_cell.angle_alpha   90.00
_cell.angle_beta   90.00
_cell.angle_gamma   90.00
#
_symmetry.space_group_name_H-M   'P 1'
#
loop_
_entity.id
_entity.type
_entity.pdbx_description
1 polymer ?
#
loop_
_entity_poly.entity_id
_entity_poly.type
_entity_poly.pdbx_seq_one_letter_code
_entity_poly.pdbx_strand_id
1 'polypeptide(L)'
;MEAKTLGTVTPRKPVLSVSARKIKDNAADWHNLILKWETLNDGGFATANNIANMTIGLLSKDKIELASSGLASDNRAEKEQPEYSRELETLCEELQTTLESLTKIQMKMEKLSSTTKGVCELEDYHYGGERGRPPLFHTWPTAHFYEVSRKLSDMYGQELRLKRMVVEQLAHTADRDLALSYLSMWLHQPYLESGSRLLLESMLLETGHRAL
;
A
#
# COMPACT_ATOMS: atom_id res chain seq x y z
N MET A 1 -61.58 -7.01 32.22
CA MET A 1 -61.23 -7.38 30.83
C MET A 1 -59.78 -6.98 30.59
N GLU A 2 -59.05 -7.89 29.98
CA GLU A 2 -57.59 -7.95 29.90
C GLU A 2 -56.93 -6.77 29.17
N ALA A 3 -55.81 -6.31 29.72
CA ALA A 3 -54.80 -5.54 29.01
C ALA A 3 -53.93 -6.51 28.18
N LYS A 4 -53.78 -6.28 26.88
CA LYS A 4 -52.81 -6.99 26.04
C LYS A 4 -52.08 -6.04 25.08
N THR A 5 -50.86 -5.71 25.52
CA THR A 5 -49.59 -5.70 24.76
C THR A 5 -49.47 -4.83 23.51
N LEU A 6 -48.77 -3.70 23.67
CA LEU A 6 -48.00 -3.04 22.62
C LEU A 6 -47.02 -4.04 21.98
N GLY A 7 -47.17 -4.28 20.68
CA GLY A 7 -46.20 -5.02 19.90
C GLY A 7 -44.89 -4.25 19.80
N THR A 8 -43.83 -4.85 20.31
CA THR A 8 -42.44 -4.39 20.17
C THR A 8 -42.08 -4.39 18.69
N VAL A 9 -42.08 -3.22 18.05
CA VAL A 9 -41.53 -3.04 16.71
C VAL A 9 -40.02 -3.13 16.84
N THR A 10 -39.45 -4.27 16.45
CA THR A 10 -38.01 -4.38 16.21
C THR A 10 -37.62 -3.32 15.18
N PRO A 11 -36.60 -2.48 15.44
CA PRO A 11 -36.19 -1.45 14.49
C PRO A 11 -35.64 -2.17 13.26
N ARG A 12 -36.44 -2.19 12.18
CA ARG A 12 -35.99 -2.65 10.88
C ARG A 12 -34.84 -1.74 10.47
N LYS A 13 -33.62 -2.29 10.42
CA LYS A 13 -32.46 -1.59 9.86
C LYS A 13 -32.90 -0.95 8.53
N PRO A 14 -32.75 0.36 8.34
CA PRO A 14 -33.09 0.98 7.07
C PRO A 14 -32.26 0.28 5.99
N VAL A 15 -32.93 -0.17 4.93
CA VAL A 15 -32.26 -0.73 3.76
C VAL A 15 -31.39 0.39 3.20
N LEU A 16 -30.07 0.26 3.31
CA LEU A 16 -29.13 1.21 2.72
C LEU A 16 -29.44 1.36 1.23
N SER A 17 -29.45 2.60 0.75
CA SER A 17 -29.49 2.87 -0.69
C SER A 17 -28.32 2.14 -1.37
N VAL A 18 -28.45 1.86 -2.67
CA VAL A 18 -27.39 1.18 -3.43
C VAL A 18 -26.06 1.93 -3.29
N SER A 19 -26.09 3.27 -3.32
CA SER A 19 -24.94 4.15 -3.07
C SER A 19 -24.32 3.95 -1.69
N ALA A 20 -25.12 3.96 -0.62
CA ALA A 20 -24.60 3.77 0.73
C ALA A 20 -23.99 2.37 0.92
N ARG A 21 -24.59 1.31 0.36
CA ARG A 21 -23.97 -0.02 0.36
C ARG A 21 -22.62 0.00 -0.36
N LYS A 22 -22.55 0.65 -1.53
CA LYS A 22 -21.33 0.74 -2.33
C LYS A 22 -20.18 1.46 -1.60
N ILE A 23 -20.47 2.57 -0.94
CA ILE A 23 -19.47 3.30 -0.13
C ILE A 23 -19.01 2.46 1.05
N LYS A 24 -19.94 1.74 1.70
CA LYS A 24 -19.60 0.85 2.81
C LYS A 24 -18.67 -0.27 2.37
N ASP A 25 -19.00 -0.96 1.27
CA ASP A 25 -18.16 -2.02 0.73
C ASP A 25 -16.76 -1.47 0.32
N ASN A 26 -16.71 -0.30 -0.32
CA ASN A 26 -15.46 0.37 -0.67
C ASN A 26 -14.57 0.64 0.57
N ALA A 27 -15.15 1.05 1.71
CA ALA A 27 -14.39 1.30 2.92
C ALA A 27 -13.75 0.02 3.48
N ALA A 28 -14.48 -1.10 3.45
CA ALA A 28 -13.91 -2.40 3.82
C ALA A 28 -12.80 -2.84 2.85
N ASP A 29 -13.00 -2.63 1.55
CA ASP A 29 -12.00 -2.95 0.54
C ASP A 29 -10.72 -2.11 0.70
N TRP A 30 -10.84 -0.83 1.05
CA TRP A 30 -9.68 0.02 1.39
C TRP A 30 -8.85 -0.59 2.51
N HIS A 31 -9.49 -1.00 3.61
CA HIS A 31 -8.80 -1.63 4.73
C HIS A 31 -8.09 -2.92 4.29
N ASN A 32 -8.78 -3.78 3.54
CA ASN A 32 -8.22 -5.03 3.05
C ASN A 32 -7.03 -4.82 2.09
N LEU A 33 -7.09 -3.79 1.23
CA LEU A 33 -5.99 -3.46 0.32
C LEU A 33 -4.78 -2.93 1.07
N ILE A 34 -4.99 -2.11 2.10
CA ILE A 34 -3.89 -1.57 2.94
C ILE A 34 -3.20 -2.69 3.72
N LEU A 35 -3.95 -3.62 4.33
CA LEU A 35 -3.34 -4.78 5.00
C LEU A 35 -2.50 -5.64 4.04
N LYS A 36 -3.01 -5.86 2.82
CA LYS A 36 -2.26 -6.60 1.77
C LYS A 36 -1.02 -5.84 1.33
N TRP A 37 -1.11 -4.52 1.22
CA TRP A 37 0.03 -3.66 0.90
C TRP A 37 1.12 -3.80 1.97
N GLU A 38 0.77 -3.69 3.26
CA GLU A 38 1.71 -3.83 4.38
C GLU A 38 2.39 -5.20 4.37
N THR A 39 1.63 -6.27 4.15
CA THR A 39 2.21 -7.63 4.08
C THR A 39 3.22 -7.76 2.93
N LEU A 40 2.90 -7.23 1.75
CA LEU A 40 3.83 -7.23 0.61
C LEU A 40 5.03 -6.31 0.84
N ASN A 41 4.82 -5.18 1.51
CA ASN A 41 5.90 -4.26 1.86
C ASN A 41 6.93 -4.93 2.76
N ASP A 42 6.48 -5.64 3.80
CA ASP A 42 7.36 -6.34 4.74
C ASP A 42 8.13 -7.48 4.06
N GLY A 43 7.44 -8.27 3.23
CA GLY A 43 8.08 -9.31 2.41
C GLY A 43 9.11 -8.73 1.45
N GLY A 44 8.76 -7.67 0.72
CA GLY A 44 9.66 -6.98 -0.20
C GLY A 44 10.85 -6.32 0.51
N PHE A 45 10.66 -5.84 1.74
CA PHE A 45 11.74 -5.29 2.55
C PHE A 45 12.77 -6.37 2.89
N ALA A 46 12.32 -7.58 3.27
CA ALA A 46 13.21 -8.70 3.54
C ALA A 46 14.04 -9.07 2.31
N THR A 47 13.41 -9.17 1.13
CA THR A 47 14.11 -9.44 -0.13
C THR A 47 15.09 -8.31 -0.49
N ALA A 48 14.67 -7.05 -0.39
CA ALA A 48 15.52 -5.89 -0.64
C ALA A 48 16.73 -5.84 0.31
N ASN A 49 16.53 -6.15 1.59
CA ASN A 49 17.60 -6.21 2.57
C ASN A 49 18.63 -7.31 2.23
N ASN A 50 18.18 -8.46 1.73
CA ASN A 50 19.09 -9.52 1.27
C ASN A 50 19.91 -9.06 0.06
N ILE A 51 19.28 -8.41 -0.93
CA ILE A 51 19.97 -7.81 -2.09
C ILE A 51 21.03 -6.81 -1.62
N ALA A 52 20.67 -5.88 -0.74
CA ALA A 52 21.59 -4.86 -0.26
C ALA A 52 22.80 -5.47 0.48
N ASN A 53 22.57 -6.45 1.36
CA ASN A 53 23.64 -7.14 2.08
C ASN A 53 24.56 -7.89 1.13
N MET A 54 23.98 -8.54 0.12
CA MET A 54 24.72 -9.17 -0.97
C MET A 54 25.60 -8.14 -1.69
N THR A 55 25.03 -7.06 -2.23
CA THR A 55 25.77 -6.04 -3.00
C THR A 55 26.88 -5.39 -2.15
N ILE A 56 26.61 -5.09 -0.87
CA ILE A 56 27.63 -4.57 0.06
C ILE A 56 28.76 -5.59 0.28
N GLY A 57 28.42 -6.88 0.38
CA GLY A 57 29.38 -7.97 0.48
C GLY A 57 30.36 -7.99 -0.70
N LEU A 58 29.86 -7.87 -1.93
CA LEU A 58 30.71 -7.80 -3.13
C LEU A 58 31.66 -6.60 -3.10
N LEU A 59 31.14 -5.42 -2.79
CA LEU A 59 31.97 -4.20 -2.73
C LEU A 59 33.11 -4.34 -1.72
N SER A 60 32.89 -5.07 -0.63
CA SER A 60 33.93 -5.34 0.37
C SER A 60 34.97 -6.35 -0.13
N LYS A 61 34.55 -7.39 -0.86
CA LYS A 61 35.43 -8.41 -1.43
C LYS A 61 36.31 -7.83 -2.55
N ASP A 62 35.72 -7.04 -3.46
CA ASP A 62 36.44 -6.37 -4.55
C ASP A 62 37.52 -5.40 -4.02
N LYS A 63 37.22 -4.66 -2.95
CA LYS A 63 38.20 -3.77 -2.29
C LYS A 63 39.36 -4.55 -1.66
N ILE A 64 39.10 -5.73 -1.08
CA ILE A 64 40.13 -6.57 -0.47
C ILE A 64 41.02 -7.19 -1.56
N GLU A 65 40.43 -7.69 -2.66
CA GLU A 65 41.17 -8.27 -3.80
C GLU A 65 42.04 -7.23 -4.53
N LEU A 66 41.53 -6.00 -4.71
CA LEU A 66 42.33 -4.87 -5.22
C LEU A 66 43.52 -4.55 -4.32
N ALA A 67 43.33 -4.58 -3.00
CA ALA A 67 44.41 -4.33 -2.03
C ALA A 67 45.41 -5.50 -1.90
N SER A 68 45.00 -6.73 -2.21
CA SER A 68 45.81 -7.95 -2.07
C SER A 68 46.47 -8.42 -3.37
N SER A 69 46.21 -7.75 -4.50
CA SER A 69 46.79 -8.02 -5.84
C SER A 69 48.33 -7.94 -5.94
N GLY A 70 49.05 -7.79 -4.82
CA GLY A 70 50.49 -8.05 -4.71
C GLY A 70 50.87 -9.52 -4.45
N LEU A 71 49.94 -10.43 -4.15
CA LEU A 71 50.26 -11.84 -3.89
C LEU A 71 49.24 -12.78 -4.56
N ALA A 72 49.75 -13.63 -5.45
CA ALA A 72 49.00 -14.59 -6.26
C ALA A 72 48.15 -15.57 -5.43
N SER A 73 46.91 -15.83 -5.87
CA SER A 73 46.16 -17.08 -5.59
C SER A 73 44.85 -17.06 -6.40
N ASP A 74 44.49 -17.96 -7.32
CA ASP A 74 44.37 -19.44 -7.39
C ASP A 74 42.87 -19.84 -7.48
N ASN A 75 42.44 -20.24 -8.68
CA ASN A 75 41.35 -21.14 -9.14
C ASN A 75 40.04 -21.40 -8.33
N ARG A 76 39.75 -20.72 -7.22
CA ARG A 76 38.53 -20.89 -6.40
C ARG A 76 37.45 -19.84 -6.68
N ALA A 77 37.84 -18.69 -7.23
CA ALA A 77 36.97 -17.55 -7.51
C ALA A 77 35.92 -17.83 -8.60
N GLU A 78 36.23 -18.69 -9.57
CA GLU A 78 35.36 -18.93 -10.74
C GLU A 78 34.10 -19.73 -10.44
N LYS A 79 34.01 -20.50 -9.34
CA LYS A 79 32.80 -21.25 -8.97
C LYS A 79 31.87 -20.50 -8.00
N GLU A 80 32.43 -19.63 -7.16
CA GLU A 80 31.64 -18.81 -6.23
C GLU A 80 30.97 -17.61 -6.90
N GLN A 81 31.62 -17.00 -7.91
CA GLN A 81 31.04 -15.85 -8.65
C GLN A 81 29.75 -16.19 -9.45
N PRO A 82 29.65 -17.31 -10.18
CA PRO A 82 28.45 -17.66 -10.94
C PRO A 82 27.25 -18.02 -10.06
N GLU A 83 27.50 -18.69 -8.93
CA GLU A 83 26.45 -19.12 -8.00
C GLU A 83 25.85 -17.90 -7.27
N TYR A 84 26.72 -17.00 -6.81
CA TYR A 84 26.32 -15.72 -6.22
C TYR A 84 25.53 -14.85 -7.20
N SER A 85 25.97 -14.74 -8.46
CA SER A 85 25.28 -13.96 -9.50
C SER A 85 23.85 -14.46 -9.73
N ARG A 86 23.63 -15.78 -9.66
CA ARG A 86 22.29 -16.38 -9.82
C ARG A 86 21.39 -16.13 -8.62
N GLU A 87 21.94 -16.17 -7.41
CA GLU A 87 21.18 -15.88 -6.20
C GLU A 87 20.72 -14.40 -6.18
N LEU A 88 21.60 -13.47 -6.56
CA LEU A 88 21.25 -12.06 -6.70
C LEU A 88 20.16 -11.83 -7.77
N GLU A 89 20.27 -12.50 -8.92
CA GLU A 89 19.26 -12.45 -10.00
C GLU A 89 17.90 -12.96 -9.49
N THR A 90 17.88 -14.08 -8.78
CA THR A 90 16.66 -14.65 -8.18
C THR A 90 16.00 -13.67 -7.21
N LEU A 91 16.78 -13.04 -6.32
CA LEU A 91 16.26 -12.04 -5.38
C LEU A 91 15.71 -10.80 -6.11
N CYS A 92 16.33 -10.37 -7.21
CA CYS A 92 15.82 -9.27 -8.02
C CYS A 92 14.48 -9.61 -8.68
N GLU A 93 14.33 -10.84 -9.20
CA GLU A 93 13.06 -11.34 -9.75
C GLU A 93 11.95 -11.42 -8.70
N GLU A 94 12.27 -11.87 -7.49
CA GLU A 94 11.34 -11.90 -6.35
C GLU A 94 10.89 -10.49 -5.95
N LEU A 95 11.84 -9.55 -5.88
CA LEU A 95 11.54 -8.16 -5.54
C LEU A 95 10.69 -7.49 -6.63
N GLN A 96 10.98 -7.79 -7.90
CA GLN A 96 10.19 -7.33 -9.04
C GLN A 96 8.76 -7.90 -9.00
N THR A 97 8.59 -9.18 -8.68
CA THR A 97 7.28 -9.82 -8.49
C THR A 97 6.48 -9.15 -7.36
N THR A 98 7.15 -8.76 -6.29
CA THR A 98 6.56 -7.99 -5.20
C THR A 98 6.08 -6.62 -5.67
N LEU A 99 6.91 -5.90 -6.43
CA LEU A 99 6.56 -4.58 -7.01
C LEU A 99 5.36 -4.67 -7.96
N GLU A 100 5.26 -5.70 -8.79
CA GLU A 100 4.11 -5.94 -9.64
C GLU A 100 2.83 -6.17 -8.83
N SER A 101 2.94 -6.91 -7.73
CA SER A 101 1.82 -7.16 -6.82
C SER A 101 1.37 -5.88 -6.11
N LEU A 102 2.30 -5.03 -5.67
CA LEU A 102 2.01 -3.70 -5.14
C LEU A 102 1.35 -2.80 -6.20
N THR A 103 1.81 -2.87 -7.45
CA THR A 103 1.19 -2.15 -8.58
C THR A 103 -0.27 -2.58 -8.77
N LYS A 104 -0.56 -3.89 -8.72
CA LYS A 104 -1.93 -4.41 -8.79
C LYS A 104 -2.81 -3.93 -7.64
N ILE A 105 -2.26 -3.75 -6.43
CA ILE A 105 -2.98 -3.16 -5.29
C ILE A 105 -3.30 -1.69 -5.57
N GLN A 106 -2.32 -0.91 -6.03
CA GLN A 106 -2.50 0.51 -6.30
C GLN A 106 -3.56 0.75 -7.39
N MET A 107 -3.59 -0.05 -8.46
CA MET A 107 -4.66 0.00 -9.47
C MET A 107 -6.06 -0.25 -8.87
N LYS A 108 -6.16 -1.14 -7.87
CA LYS A 108 -7.43 -1.38 -7.16
C LYS A 108 -7.83 -0.17 -6.31
N MET A 109 -6.87 0.48 -5.65
CA MET A 109 -7.09 1.72 -4.88
C MET A 109 -7.60 2.87 -5.78
N GLU A 110 -7.03 3.04 -6.97
CA GLU A 110 -7.51 4.00 -7.97
C GLU A 110 -8.95 3.70 -8.41
N LYS A 111 -9.27 2.41 -8.58
CA LYS A 111 -10.62 1.97 -8.92
C LYS A 111 -11.63 2.24 -7.79
N LEU A 112 -11.25 2.06 -6.52
CA LEU A 112 -12.10 2.42 -5.38
C LEU A 112 -12.36 3.93 -5.35
N SER A 113 -11.33 4.75 -5.61
CA SER A 113 -11.46 6.21 -5.71
C SER A 113 -12.41 6.62 -6.84
N SER A 114 -12.25 6.02 -8.02
CA SER A 114 -13.11 6.26 -9.19
C SER A 114 -14.55 5.84 -8.95
N THR A 115 -14.75 4.71 -8.25
CA THR A 115 -16.09 4.23 -7.86
C THR A 115 -16.77 5.24 -6.94
N THR A 116 -16.04 5.75 -5.95
CA THR A 116 -16.56 6.75 -5.00
C THR A 116 -16.89 8.07 -5.69
N LYS A 117 -16.06 8.48 -6.66
CA LYS A 117 -16.36 9.63 -7.53
C LYS A 117 -17.67 9.45 -8.30
N GLY A 118 -17.87 8.28 -8.90
CA GLY A 118 -19.10 7.97 -9.63
C GLY A 118 -20.35 8.01 -8.74
N VAL A 119 -20.23 7.63 -7.45
CA VAL A 119 -21.32 7.79 -6.48
C VAL A 119 -21.61 9.27 -6.22
N CYS A 120 -20.57 10.10 -6.07
CA CYS A 120 -20.75 11.56 -5.91
C CYS A 120 -21.46 12.18 -7.11
N GLU A 121 -20.98 11.87 -8.33
CA GLU A 121 -21.57 12.39 -9.58
C GLU A 121 -23.03 11.95 -9.75
N LEU A 122 -23.35 10.70 -9.40
CA LEU A 122 -24.72 10.18 -9.41
C LEU A 122 -25.61 10.92 -8.42
N GLU A 123 -25.14 11.14 -7.19
CA GLU A 123 -25.89 11.93 -6.23
C GLU A 123 -26.08 13.37 -6.71
N ASP A 124 -25.04 14.02 -7.24
CA ASP A 124 -25.13 15.39 -7.76
C ASP A 124 -26.19 15.52 -8.86
N TYR A 125 -26.23 14.55 -9.78
CA TYR A 125 -27.26 14.46 -10.82
C TYR A 125 -28.68 14.35 -10.25
N HIS A 126 -28.88 13.51 -9.22
CA HIS A 126 -30.21 13.26 -8.67
C HIS A 126 -30.83 14.44 -7.90
N TYR A 127 -30.02 15.28 -7.23
CA TYR A 127 -30.55 16.40 -6.43
C TYR A 127 -29.96 17.78 -6.77
N GLY A 128 -29.43 17.98 -7.98
CA GLY A 128 -29.17 19.31 -8.57
C GLY A 128 -28.31 20.28 -7.76
N GLY A 129 -27.33 19.80 -6.97
CA GLY A 129 -26.43 20.66 -6.18
C GLY A 129 -27.01 21.30 -4.91
N GLU A 130 -28.19 20.89 -4.42
CA GLU A 130 -28.78 21.45 -3.20
C GLU A 130 -27.88 21.25 -1.95
N ARG A 131 -27.51 22.36 -1.31
CA ARG A 131 -26.76 22.42 -0.04
C ARG A 131 -27.70 22.12 1.14
N GLY A 132 -27.98 20.85 1.40
CA GLY A 132 -28.79 20.46 2.57
C GLY A 132 -29.04 18.96 2.69
N ARG A 133 -28.25 18.13 2.00
CA ARG A 133 -28.52 16.69 1.92
C ARG A 133 -28.12 15.99 3.20
N PRO A 134 -28.96 15.07 3.72
CA PRO A 134 -28.57 14.24 4.84
C PRO A 134 -27.39 13.33 4.41
N PRO A 135 -26.36 13.16 5.25
CA PRO A 135 -25.30 12.18 5.02
C PRO A 135 -25.85 10.78 4.73
N LEU A 136 -25.17 10.02 3.88
CA LEU A 136 -25.48 8.60 3.67
C LEU A 136 -25.24 7.75 4.94
N PHE A 137 -24.41 8.27 5.85
CA PHE A 137 -24.02 7.62 7.10
C PHE A 137 -24.24 8.55 8.30
N HIS A 138 -23.20 8.85 9.08
CA HIS A 138 -23.32 9.63 10.30
C HIS A 138 -23.14 11.13 10.03
N THR A 139 -21.95 11.54 9.60
CA THR A 139 -21.53 12.94 9.54
C THR A 139 -20.89 13.33 8.21
N TRP A 140 -20.35 12.38 7.44
CA TRP A 140 -19.61 12.70 6.22
C TRP A 140 -20.54 12.91 5.02
N PRO A 141 -20.38 14.02 4.28
CA PRO A 141 -20.96 14.11 2.95
C PRO A 141 -20.23 13.15 2.00
N THR A 142 -20.91 12.66 0.96
CA THR A 142 -20.32 11.68 0.02
C THR A 142 -19.07 12.21 -0.68
N ALA A 143 -19.03 13.52 -0.96
CA ALA A 143 -17.84 14.19 -1.50
C ALA A 143 -16.59 13.97 -0.63
N HIS A 144 -16.75 13.94 0.70
CA HIS A 144 -15.62 13.74 1.61
C HIS A 144 -15.06 12.31 1.52
N PHE A 145 -15.90 11.29 1.34
CA PHE A 145 -15.42 9.94 1.05
C PHE A 145 -14.55 9.87 -0.22
N TYR A 146 -14.94 10.63 -1.25
CA TYR A 146 -14.15 10.72 -2.48
C TYR A 146 -12.82 11.43 -2.24
N GLU A 147 -12.83 12.56 -1.55
CA GLU A 147 -11.60 13.31 -1.20
C GLU A 147 -10.61 12.44 -0.44
N VAL A 148 -11.09 11.71 0.57
CA VAL A 148 -10.27 10.80 1.36
C VAL A 148 -9.75 9.64 0.52
N SER A 149 -10.61 9.00 -0.27
CA SER A 149 -10.20 7.90 -1.17
C SER A 149 -9.13 8.36 -2.16
N ARG A 150 -9.32 9.52 -2.80
CA ARG A 150 -8.36 10.10 -3.73
C ARG A 150 -7.03 10.39 -3.03
N LYS A 151 -7.06 11.06 -1.87
CA LYS A 151 -5.84 11.36 -1.11
C LYS A 151 -5.06 10.09 -0.76
N LEU A 152 -5.75 9.05 -0.26
CA LEU A 152 -5.11 7.76 0.02
C LEU A 152 -4.49 7.18 -1.26
N SER A 153 -5.24 7.12 -2.36
CA SER A 153 -4.76 6.60 -3.64
C SER A 153 -3.51 7.33 -4.15
N ASP A 154 -3.47 8.66 -4.01
CA ASP A 154 -2.34 9.49 -4.43
C ASP A 154 -1.09 9.20 -3.60
N MET A 155 -1.23 9.06 -2.28
CA MET A 155 -0.14 8.72 -1.36
C MET A 155 0.48 7.35 -1.68
N TYR A 156 -0.36 6.32 -1.85
CA TYR A 156 0.11 4.99 -2.25
C TYR A 156 0.70 4.98 -3.66
N GLY A 157 0.20 5.82 -4.57
CA GLY A 157 0.79 6.02 -5.90
C GLY A 157 2.18 6.66 -5.85
N GLN A 158 2.41 7.64 -4.97
CA GLN A 158 3.73 8.23 -4.73
C GLN A 158 4.69 7.20 -4.13
N GLU A 159 4.25 6.47 -3.11
CA GLU A 159 5.05 5.42 -2.48
C GLU A 159 5.43 4.31 -3.47
N LEU A 160 4.50 3.90 -4.35
CA LEU A 160 4.80 2.91 -5.38
C LEU A 160 5.89 3.38 -6.35
N ARG A 161 5.89 4.67 -6.73
CA ARG A 161 6.93 5.24 -7.60
C ARG A 161 8.29 5.21 -6.93
N LEU A 162 8.36 5.51 -5.63
CA LEU A 162 9.58 5.38 -4.85
C LEU A 162 10.08 3.94 -4.84
N LYS A 163 9.20 2.99 -4.53
CA LYS A 163 9.56 1.57 -4.48
C LYS A 163 10.06 1.06 -5.83
N ARG A 164 9.45 1.49 -6.94
CA ARG A 164 9.95 1.19 -8.29
C ARG A 164 11.38 1.67 -8.50
N MET A 165 11.69 2.92 -8.13
CA MET A 165 13.05 3.44 -8.21
C MET A 165 14.02 2.61 -7.37
N VAL A 166 13.63 2.23 -6.14
CA VAL A 166 14.45 1.36 -5.30
C VAL A 166 14.73 0.02 -5.98
N VAL A 167 13.73 -0.67 -6.53
CA VAL A 167 13.93 -1.94 -7.24
C VAL A 167 14.89 -1.80 -8.42
N GLU A 168 14.75 -0.72 -9.20
CA GLU A 168 15.59 -0.45 -10.37
C GLU A 168 17.06 -0.13 -10.02
N GLN A 169 17.34 0.39 -8.82
CA GLN A 169 18.67 0.91 -8.47
C GLN A 169 19.41 0.07 -7.42
N LEU A 170 18.69 -0.68 -6.57
CA LEU A 170 19.26 -1.30 -5.38
C LEU A 170 20.37 -2.31 -5.68
N ALA A 171 20.19 -3.17 -6.68
CA ALA A 171 21.19 -4.17 -7.05
C ALA A 171 22.43 -3.57 -7.75
N HIS A 172 22.32 -2.34 -8.27
CA HIS A 172 23.35 -1.67 -9.05
C HIS A 172 24.15 -0.63 -8.26
N THR A 173 23.77 -0.36 -7.01
CA THR A 173 24.46 0.65 -6.19
C THR A 173 25.85 0.16 -5.77
N ALA A 174 26.88 0.97 -6.04
CA ALA A 174 28.24 0.74 -5.54
C ALA A 174 28.51 1.47 -4.20
N ASP A 175 27.51 2.18 -3.67
CA ASP A 175 27.58 2.95 -2.45
C ASP A 175 26.71 2.30 -1.36
N ARG A 176 27.37 1.97 -0.24
CA ARG A 176 26.75 1.36 0.94
C ARG A 176 25.73 2.29 1.61
N ASP A 177 26.05 3.57 1.74
CA ASP A 177 25.18 4.53 2.40
C ASP A 177 23.93 4.78 1.55
N LEU A 178 24.09 4.75 0.22
CA LEU A 178 22.96 4.80 -0.71
C LEU A 178 22.08 3.54 -0.62
N ALA A 179 22.68 2.35 -0.53
CA ALA A 179 21.93 1.10 -0.34
C ALA A 179 21.09 1.14 0.96
N LEU A 180 21.70 1.58 2.06
CA LEU A 180 21.01 1.74 3.35
C LEU A 180 19.91 2.80 3.28
N SER A 181 20.12 3.87 2.52
CA SER A 181 19.10 4.89 2.28
C SER A 181 17.90 4.31 1.53
N TYR A 182 18.12 3.49 0.50
CA TYR A 182 17.04 2.79 -0.21
C TYR A 182 16.26 1.83 0.69
N LEU A 183 16.95 1.08 1.56
CA LEU A 183 16.29 0.23 2.55
C LEU A 183 15.43 1.04 3.53
N SER A 184 15.96 2.16 4.02
CA SER A 184 15.23 3.06 4.92
C SER A 184 13.98 3.63 4.24
N MET A 185 14.12 4.06 2.98
CA MET A 185 13.00 4.52 2.14
C MET A 185 11.92 3.45 1.98
N TRP A 186 12.32 2.20 1.69
CA TRP A 186 11.37 1.10 1.56
C TRP A 186 10.64 0.80 2.87
N LEU A 187 11.37 0.74 3.99
CA LEU A 187 10.86 0.39 5.30
C LEU A 187 9.86 1.43 5.83
N HIS A 188 10.25 2.70 5.79
CA HIS A 188 9.49 3.76 6.45
C HIS A 188 8.38 4.37 5.60
N GLN A 189 8.34 4.07 4.30
CA GLN A 189 7.28 4.48 3.38
C GLN A 189 6.98 6.00 3.49
N PRO A 190 7.95 6.88 3.19
CA PRO A 190 7.90 8.30 3.53
C PRO A 190 6.72 9.06 2.89
N TYR A 191 6.12 8.55 1.82
CA TYR A 191 4.95 9.16 1.19
C TYR A 191 3.62 8.74 1.85
N LEU A 192 3.63 7.73 2.71
CA LEU A 192 2.50 7.39 3.58
C LEU A 192 2.56 8.23 4.85
N GLU A 193 2.13 9.50 4.74
CA GLU A 193 1.97 10.41 5.88
C GLU A 193 1.20 9.71 7.03
N SER A 194 1.50 10.11 8.28
CA SER A 194 0.82 9.62 9.48
C SER A 194 -0.71 9.81 9.43
N GLY A 195 -1.17 10.76 8.60
CA GLY A 195 -2.59 11.00 8.34
C GLY A 195 -3.30 9.87 7.58
N SER A 196 -2.62 9.02 6.82
CA SER A 196 -3.25 7.95 6.02
C SER A 196 -4.06 6.97 6.88
N ARG A 197 -3.48 6.52 8.01
CA ARG A 197 -4.15 5.63 8.96
C ARG A 197 -5.35 6.31 9.61
N LEU A 198 -5.21 7.57 9.99
CA LEU A 198 -6.30 8.35 10.57
C LEU A 198 -7.47 8.51 9.58
N LEU A 199 -7.15 8.80 8.32
CA LEU A 199 -8.13 8.91 7.23
C LEU A 199 -8.89 7.60 7.02
N LEU A 200 -8.18 6.47 6.99
CA LEU A 200 -8.81 5.15 6.88
C LEU A 200 -9.70 4.84 8.09
N GLU A 201 -9.19 5.01 9.30
CA GLU A 201 -9.95 4.70 10.53
C GLU A 201 -11.19 5.61 10.65
N SER A 202 -11.08 6.88 10.24
CA SER A 202 -12.23 7.78 10.17
C SER A 202 -13.26 7.30 9.14
N MET A 203 -12.83 6.85 7.96
CA MET A 203 -13.74 6.29 6.95
C MET A 203 -14.44 5.01 7.46
N LEU A 204 -13.73 4.15 8.19
CA LEU A 204 -14.27 2.91 8.75
C LEU A 204 -15.24 3.18 9.90
N LEU A 205 -14.94 4.13 10.77
CA LEU A 205 -15.84 4.59 11.82
C LEU A 205 -17.11 5.18 11.22
N GLU A 206 -16.96 6.04 10.22
CA GLU A 206 -18.09 6.68 9.56
C GLU A 206 -19.02 5.68 8.85
N THR A 207 -18.48 4.59 8.30
CA THR A 207 -19.27 3.54 7.64
C THR A 207 -19.77 2.43 8.60
N GLY A 208 -19.47 2.57 9.89
CA GLY A 208 -19.88 1.63 10.94
C GLY A 208 -19.13 0.30 10.94
N HIS A 209 -17.89 0.27 10.43
CA HIS A 209 -16.95 -0.85 10.59
C HIS A 209 -16.16 -0.77 11.89
N ARG A 210 -16.02 0.43 12.47
CA ARG A 210 -15.52 0.64 13.83
C ARG A 210 -16.66 1.13 14.72
N ALA A 211 -16.55 0.83 16.01
CA ALA A 211 -17.43 1.43 17.00
C ALA A 211 -17.08 2.91 17.19
N LEU A 212 -18.12 3.73 17.40
CA LEU A 212 -18.02 5.13 17.79
C LEU A 212 -17.71 5.26 19.29
#